data_AF-A0A543BJ33-F1
#
_entry.id   AF-A0A543BJ33-F1
#
_cell.length_a   1.000
_cell.length_b   1.000
_cell.length_c   1.000
_cell.angle_alpha   90.00
_cell.angle_beta   90.00
_cell.angle_gamma   90.00
#
_symmetry.space_group_name_H-M   'P 1'
#
loop_
_entity.id
_entity.type
_entity.pdbx_description
1 polymer ?
#
loop_
_entity_poly.entity_id
_entity_poly.type
_entity_poly.pdbx_seq_one_letter_code
_entity_poly.pdbx_strand_id
1 'polypeptide(L)'
;MARFGIEEEFILLEGESLVPTAISADARRRMETSPAAGRVMPEYLTCQVECATDPLRTRAEALAQLRGLRRAIARHAAASGAVAASTGTPFATTGTVEVSASPHYDEVAALLNHITRGHEVNGLHVHVEVPDEAERVPVLNRIRGWLPLLLALSGNSPFADGLDSGYDSWRSILIRRLPSSWCPPHFRGIDDYRAHIDQLVTLGAIGEPASLSWAVRISERFPTVEVRVFDAQLDPEDSLLAAALVRAIAHG
;
A
#
# COMPACT_ATOMS: atom_id res chain seq x y z
N MET A 1 -0.03 18.62 -16.86
CA MET A 1 0.40 17.84 -15.67
C MET A 1 -0.01 16.40 -15.87
N ALA A 2 0.90 15.45 -15.63
CA ALA A 2 0.60 14.03 -15.65
C ALA A 2 -0.46 13.68 -14.59
N ARG A 3 -1.29 12.68 -14.89
CA ARG A 3 -2.26 12.13 -13.94
C ARG A 3 -1.54 11.38 -12.82
N PHE A 4 -2.26 11.15 -11.73
CA PHE A 4 -1.77 10.36 -10.61
C PHE A 4 -2.90 9.56 -9.99
N GLY A 5 -2.58 8.55 -9.19
CA GLY A 5 -3.53 7.76 -8.42
C GLY A 5 -3.01 7.57 -7.00
N ILE A 6 -3.92 7.36 -6.07
CA ILE A 6 -3.60 7.10 -4.66
C ILE A 6 -4.34 5.83 -4.23
N GLU A 7 -3.63 4.93 -3.57
CA GLU A 7 -4.21 3.77 -2.89
C GLU A 7 -3.93 3.89 -1.39
N GLU A 8 -4.96 3.74 -0.56
CA GLU A 8 -4.86 3.79 0.90
C GLU A 8 -5.35 2.47 1.49
N GLU A 9 -4.50 1.85 2.32
CA GLU A 9 -4.86 0.68 3.10
C GLU A 9 -5.32 1.08 4.51
N PHE A 10 -6.28 0.33 5.03
CA PHE A 10 -6.85 0.50 6.37
C PHE A 10 -6.92 -0.85 7.06
N ILE A 11 -6.68 -0.82 8.37
CA ILE A 11 -6.98 -1.95 9.25
C ILE A 11 -8.30 -1.72 9.97
N LEU A 12 -9.09 -2.78 10.08
CA LEU A 12 -10.35 -2.83 10.81
C LEU A 12 -10.07 -3.27 12.23
N LEU A 13 -10.44 -2.43 13.19
CA LEU A 13 -10.21 -2.62 14.60
C LEU A 13 -11.55 -2.79 15.32
N GLU A 14 -11.58 -3.66 16.33
CA GLU A 14 -12.74 -3.78 17.22
C GLU A 14 -12.90 -2.48 18.04
N GLY A 15 -14.15 -2.02 18.22
CA GLY A 15 -14.45 -0.67 18.69
C GLY A 15 -13.98 -0.32 20.09
N GLU A 16 -13.82 -1.29 21.00
CA GLU A 16 -13.40 -1.06 22.38
C GLU A 16 -11.90 -1.37 22.60
N SER A 17 -11.47 -2.54 22.15
CA SER A 17 -10.12 -3.08 22.37
C SER A 17 -9.09 -2.57 21.37
N LEU A 18 -9.54 -2.03 20.22
CA LEU A 18 -8.71 -1.55 19.12
C LEU A 18 -7.72 -2.59 18.58
N VAL A 19 -8.02 -3.88 18.75
CA VAL A 19 -7.27 -4.97 18.13
C VAL A 19 -7.84 -5.27 16.74
N PRO A 20 -7.02 -5.76 15.80
CA PRO A 20 -7.49 -6.16 14.48
C PRO A 20 -8.65 -7.14 14.53
N THR A 21 -9.70 -6.87 13.76
CA THR A 21 -10.88 -7.73 13.66
C THR A 21 -11.29 -7.91 12.20
N ALA A 22 -11.56 -9.15 11.83
CA ALA A 22 -12.19 -9.44 10.55
C ALA A 22 -13.66 -9.02 10.57
N ILE A 23 -14.16 -8.51 9.45
CA ILE A 23 -15.60 -8.34 9.23
C ILE A 23 -16.13 -9.46 8.31
N SER A 24 -17.44 -9.69 8.38
CA SER A 24 -18.07 -10.76 7.59
C SER A 24 -17.81 -10.57 6.09
N ALA A 25 -17.71 -11.68 5.35
CA ALA A 25 -17.54 -11.64 3.89
C ALA A 25 -18.66 -10.83 3.20
N ASP A 26 -19.86 -10.84 3.79
CA ASP A 26 -20.99 -10.07 3.30
C ASP A 26 -20.85 -8.56 3.54
N ALA A 27 -20.27 -8.16 4.67
CA ALA A 27 -19.92 -6.77 4.94
C ALA A 27 -18.82 -6.28 3.99
N ARG A 28 -17.82 -7.12 3.69
CA ARG A 28 -16.76 -6.80 2.71
C ARG A 28 -17.32 -6.58 1.31
N ARG A 29 -18.17 -7.50 0.83
CA ARG A 29 -18.85 -7.35 -0.48
C ARG A 29 -19.65 -6.06 -0.58
N ARG A 30 -20.32 -5.64 0.49
CA ARG A 30 -21.04 -4.35 0.50
C ARG A 30 -20.10 -3.16 0.33
N MET A 31 -18.92 -3.18 0.96
CA MET A 31 -17.93 -2.11 0.81
C MET A 31 -17.48 -1.96 -0.66
N GLU A 32 -17.27 -3.08 -1.37
CA GLU A 32 -16.86 -3.09 -2.78
C GLU A 32 -17.90 -2.44 -3.71
N THR A 33 -19.19 -2.53 -3.34
CA THR A 33 -20.30 -1.92 -4.09
C THR A 33 -20.57 -0.45 -3.73
N SER A 34 -19.66 0.20 -2.99
CA SER A 34 -19.80 1.61 -2.61
C SER A 34 -20.00 2.51 -3.84
N PRO A 35 -20.98 3.42 -3.83
CA PRO A 35 -21.21 4.34 -4.95
C PRO A 35 -20.21 5.52 -4.98
N ALA A 36 -19.25 5.56 -4.06
CA ALA A 36 -18.21 6.58 -4.06
C ALA A 36 -17.34 6.44 -5.32
N ALA A 37 -16.90 7.57 -5.89
CA ALA A 37 -15.92 7.54 -6.96
C ALA A 37 -14.64 6.84 -6.49
N GLY A 38 -14.00 6.06 -7.36
CA GLY A 38 -12.90 5.17 -7.00
C GLY A 38 -13.39 3.77 -6.65
N ARG A 39 -12.55 2.98 -5.98
CA ARG A 39 -12.86 1.59 -5.63
C ARG A 39 -12.45 1.29 -4.20
N VAL A 40 -13.20 0.41 -3.56
CA VAL A 40 -12.86 -0.21 -2.27
C VAL A 40 -12.74 -1.71 -2.53
N MET A 41 -11.69 -2.35 -2.01
CA MET A 41 -11.35 -3.72 -2.32
C MET A 41 -10.89 -4.45 -1.04
N PRO A 42 -11.11 -5.77 -0.94
CA PRO A 42 -10.46 -6.57 0.10
C PRO A 42 -8.94 -6.55 -0.07
N GLU A 43 -8.23 -6.60 1.05
CA GLU A 43 -6.76 -6.64 1.07
C GLU A 43 -6.25 -8.00 1.60
N TYR A 44 -4.92 -8.18 1.64
CA TYR A 44 -4.23 -9.41 2.03
C TYR A 44 -4.80 -10.09 3.28
N LEU A 45 -5.04 -9.34 4.36
CA LEU A 45 -5.68 -9.87 5.56
C LEU A 45 -7.17 -9.57 5.60
N THR A 46 -7.93 -10.47 6.22
CA THR A 46 -9.39 -10.34 6.37
C THR A 46 -9.83 -9.15 7.24
N CYS A 47 -8.91 -8.59 8.03
CA CYS A 47 -9.08 -7.36 8.81
C CYS A 47 -8.60 -6.11 8.06
N GLN A 48 -8.24 -6.19 6.78
CA GLN A 48 -7.77 -5.06 6.00
C GLN A 48 -8.70 -4.74 4.83
N VAL A 49 -8.68 -3.48 4.43
CA VAL A 49 -9.39 -2.97 3.26
C VAL A 49 -8.51 -1.94 2.57
N GLU A 50 -8.46 -2.00 1.25
CA GLU A 50 -7.80 -1.02 0.41
C GLU A 50 -8.85 -0.16 -0.28
N CYS A 51 -8.56 1.13 -0.49
CA CYS A 51 -9.24 1.89 -1.52
C CYS A 51 -8.26 2.52 -2.50
N ALA A 52 -8.72 2.66 -3.74
CA ALA A 52 -7.97 3.26 -4.83
C ALA A 52 -8.79 4.38 -5.47
N THR A 53 -8.17 5.53 -5.71
CA THR A 53 -8.80 6.62 -6.45
C THR A 53 -8.92 6.27 -7.94
N ASP A 54 -9.79 6.98 -8.65
CA ASP A 54 -9.67 7.05 -10.11
C ASP A 54 -8.38 7.81 -10.49
N PRO A 55 -7.96 7.83 -11.76
CA PRO A 55 -6.87 8.70 -12.20
C PRO A 55 -7.22 10.20 -12.03
N LEU A 56 -6.46 10.87 -11.17
CA LEU A 56 -6.65 12.25 -10.73
C LEU A 56 -5.83 13.24 -11.54
N ARG A 57 -6.28 14.51 -11.61
CA ARG A 57 -5.53 15.62 -12.23
C ARG A 57 -5.18 16.72 -11.26
N THR A 58 -6.04 16.98 -10.27
CA THR A 58 -5.88 18.10 -9.34
C THR A 58 -5.90 17.66 -7.87
N ARG A 59 -5.31 18.48 -6.99
CA ARG A 59 -5.38 18.29 -5.54
C ARG A 59 -6.83 18.29 -5.03
N ALA A 60 -7.68 19.16 -5.58
CA ALA A 60 -9.07 19.29 -5.14
C ALA A 60 -9.89 18.03 -5.45
N GLU A 61 -9.74 17.47 -6.65
CA GLU A 61 -10.33 16.18 -7.03
C GLU A 61 -9.87 15.06 -6.09
N ALA A 62 -8.56 15.00 -5.86
CA ALA A 62 -7.94 13.97 -5.03
C ALA A 62 -8.47 14.02 -3.59
N LEU A 63 -8.49 15.21 -2.98
CA LEU A 63 -9.00 15.40 -1.62
C LEU A 63 -10.48 15.03 -1.49
N ALA A 64 -11.29 15.41 -2.48
CA ALA A 64 -12.71 15.08 -2.48
C ALA A 64 -12.94 13.56 -2.57
N GLN A 65 -12.20 12.88 -3.44
CA GLN A 65 -12.32 11.43 -3.64
C GLN A 65 -11.82 10.65 -2.43
N LEU A 66 -10.65 10.98 -1.87
CA LEU A 66 -10.12 10.35 -0.65
C LEU A 66 -11.09 10.51 0.52
N ARG A 67 -11.63 11.71 0.74
CA ARG A 67 -12.65 11.93 1.79
C ARG A 67 -13.92 11.12 1.54
N GLY A 68 -14.34 10.99 0.28
CA GLY A 68 -15.48 10.16 -0.10
C GLY A 68 -15.27 8.68 0.23
N LEU A 69 -14.13 8.13 -0.18
CA LEU A 69 -13.74 6.74 0.08
C LEU A 69 -13.60 6.46 1.58
N ARG A 70 -12.85 7.30 2.31
CA ARG A 70 -12.70 7.19 3.78
C ARG A 70 -14.04 7.22 4.51
N ARG A 71 -14.96 8.11 4.13
CA ARG A 71 -16.33 8.15 4.71
C ARG A 71 -17.14 6.90 4.36
N ALA A 72 -16.97 6.33 3.17
CA ALA A 72 -17.63 5.10 2.80
C ALA A 72 -17.10 3.92 3.65
N ILE A 73 -15.79 3.77 3.76
CA ILE A 73 -15.14 2.73 4.57
C ILE A 73 -15.57 2.86 6.04
N ALA A 74 -15.46 4.06 6.62
CA ALA A 74 -15.82 4.30 8.01
C ALA A 74 -17.28 3.93 8.33
N ARG A 75 -18.22 4.28 7.44
CA ARG A 75 -19.64 3.90 7.61
C ARG A 75 -19.86 2.38 7.59
N HIS A 76 -19.20 1.67 6.69
CA HIS A 76 -19.35 0.21 6.59
C HIS A 76 -18.66 -0.52 7.74
N ALA A 77 -17.49 -0.04 8.19
CA ALA A 77 -16.82 -0.55 9.38
C ALA A 77 -17.71 -0.38 10.62
N ALA A 78 -18.25 0.82 10.84
CA ALA A 78 -19.12 1.13 11.97
C ALA A 78 -20.40 0.28 11.98
N ALA A 79 -20.99 0.02 10.81
CA ALA A 79 -22.16 -0.88 10.68
C ALA A 79 -21.85 -2.34 11.08
N SER A 80 -20.57 -2.70 11.19
CA SER A 80 -20.09 -4.02 11.61
C SER A 80 -19.46 -4.01 13.01
N GLY A 81 -19.60 -2.91 13.77
CA GLY A 81 -18.99 -2.77 15.11
C GLY A 81 -17.48 -2.55 15.09
N ALA A 82 -16.92 -2.15 13.94
CA ALA A 82 -15.49 -1.94 13.76
C ALA A 82 -15.15 -0.46 13.48
N VAL A 83 -13.90 -0.10 13.71
CA VAL A 83 -13.29 1.17 13.33
C VAL A 83 -12.28 0.91 12.21
N ALA A 84 -12.33 1.69 11.13
CA ALA A 84 -11.30 1.64 10.10
C ALA A 84 -10.20 2.66 10.43
N ALA A 85 -8.97 2.19 10.60
CA ALA A 85 -7.80 3.00 10.92
C ALA A 85 -6.78 2.96 9.77
N SER A 86 -6.33 4.12 9.32
CA SER A 86 -5.27 4.25 8.32
C SER A 86 -3.94 4.46 9.05
N THR A 87 -3.34 3.37 9.53
CA THR A 87 -2.06 3.36 10.26
C THR A 87 -1.13 2.31 9.68
N GLY A 88 0.19 2.56 9.70
CA GLY A 88 1.15 1.65 9.11
C GLY A 88 1.13 0.25 9.73
N THR A 89 0.83 0.15 11.02
CA THR A 89 0.59 -1.08 11.79
C THR A 89 -0.50 -0.81 12.84
N PRO A 90 -1.20 -1.83 13.35
CA PRO A 90 -2.06 -1.67 14.52
C PRO A 90 -1.23 -1.43 15.79
N PHE A 91 -1.86 -0.89 16.83
CA PHE A 91 -1.22 -0.71 18.14
C PHE A 91 -0.79 -2.05 18.75
N ALA A 92 -1.67 -3.05 18.67
CA ALA A 92 -1.43 -4.41 19.13
C ALA A 92 -2.03 -5.41 18.13
N THR A 93 -1.43 -6.60 18.05
CA THR A 93 -1.95 -7.72 17.26
C THR A 93 -2.54 -8.79 18.18
N THR A 94 -3.50 -9.56 17.67
CA THR A 94 -3.94 -10.80 18.31
C THR A 94 -3.16 -12.02 17.80
N GLY A 95 -2.45 -11.90 16.68
CA GLY A 95 -1.83 -13.03 15.96
C GLY A 95 -2.84 -14.03 15.37
N THR A 96 -4.13 -13.67 15.33
CA THR A 96 -5.23 -14.53 14.88
C THR A 96 -5.87 -14.07 13.57
N VAL A 97 -5.25 -13.12 12.86
CA VAL A 97 -5.77 -12.62 11.59
C VAL A 97 -5.62 -13.66 10.49
N GLU A 98 -6.66 -13.79 9.66
CA GLU A 98 -6.69 -14.74 8.55
C GLU A 98 -6.31 -14.03 7.25
N VAL A 99 -5.65 -14.77 6.34
CA VAL A 99 -5.41 -14.33 4.97
C VAL A 99 -6.72 -14.35 4.18
N SER A 100 -6.98 -13.32 3.39
CA SER A 100 -8.12 -13.24 2.49
C SER A 100 -8.04 -14.33 1.42
N ALA A 101 -9.14 -15.05 1.22
CA ALA A 101 -9.20 -16.14 0.22
C ALA A 101 -9.00 -15.60 -1.20
N SER A 102 -7.87 -15.95 -1.81
CA SER A 102 -7.50 -15.59 -3.18
C SER A 102 -6.33 -16.46 -3.63
N PRO A 103 -6.31 -17.00 -4.87
CA PRO A 103 -5.16 -17.78 -5.35
C PRO A 103 -3.83 -17.04 -5.20
N HIS A 104 -3.80 -15.73 -5.49
CA HIS A 104 -2.61 -14.90 -5.34
C HIS A 104 -2.16 -14.80 -3.88
N TYR A 105 -3.08 -14.55 -2.93
CA TYR A 105 -2.73 -14.41 -1.52
C TYR A 105 -2.35 -15.74 -0.88
N ASP A 106 -2.91 -16.86 -1.34
CA ASP A 106 -2.53 -18.20 -0.92
C ASP A 106 -1.07 -18.50 -1.32
N GLU A 107 -0.66 -18.14 -2.53
CA GLU A 107 0.72 -18.26 -2.99
C GLU A 107 1.68 -17.35 -2.20
N VAL A 108 1.30 -16.09 -1.96
CA VAL A 108 2.08 -15.17 -1.13
C VAL A 108 2.21 -15.71 0.30
N ALA A 109 1.13 -16.21 0.89
CA ALA A 109 1.15 -16.79 2.24
C ALA A 109 2.04 -18.03 2.31
N ALA A 110 2.05 -18.87 1.28
CA ALA A 110 2.92 -20.03 1.20
C ALA A 110 4.41 -19.63 1.11
N LEU A 111 4.73 -18.58 0.36
CA LEU A 111 6.09 -18.04 0.24
C LEU A 111 6.58 -17.42 1.55
N LEU A 112 5.74 -16.64 2.23
CA LEU A 112 6.08 -15.93 3.47
C LEU A 112 6.05 -16.84 4.71
N ASN A 113 5.21 -17.87 4.69
CA ASN A 113 5.08 -18.87 5.75
C ASN A 113 4.95 -18.23 7.16
N HIS A 114 5.95 -18.37 8.02
CA HIS A 114 5.88 -17.85 9.39
C HIS A 114 5.82 -16.32 9.46
N ILE A 115 6.30 -15.61 8.43
CA ILE A 115 6.27 -14.14 8.36
C ILE A 115 4.83 -13.63 8.26
N THR A 116 3.95 -14.38 7.59
CA THR A 116 2.53 -14.02 7.36
C THR A 116 1.81 -13.62 8.65
N ARG A 117 2.05 -14.34 9.75
CA ARG A 117 1.36 -14.13 11.03
C ARG A 117 1.64 -12.78 11.69
N GLY A 118 2.73 -12.12 11.32
CA GLY A 118 3.12 -10.80 11.83
C GLY A 118 3.17 -9.74 10.74
N HIS A 119 2.56 -9.98 9.58
CA HIS A 119 2.57 -9.07 8.43
C HIS A 119 1.31 -8.20 8.38
N GLU A 120 0.95 -7.60 9.50
CA GLU A 120 -0.18 -6.66 9.63
C GLU A 120 0.29 -5.23 9.31
N VAL A 121 0.57 -4.98 8.03
CA VAL A 121 1.06 -3.69 7.55
C VAL A 121 0.07 -3.02 6.61
N ASN A 122 -0.10 -1.70 6.74
CA ASN A 122 -0.91 -0.91 5.82
C ASN A 122 -0.10 0.22 5.18
N GLY A 123 -0.11 0.32 3.87
CA GLY A 123 0.61 1.31 3.09
C GLY A 123 -0.25 2.45 2.55
N LEU A 124 0.45 3.47 2.08
CA LEU A 124 -0.04 4.43 1.10
C LEU A 124 0.75 4.23 -0.20
N HIS A 125 0.05 4.00 -1.31
CA HIS A 125 0.66 3.89 -2.63
C HIS A 125 0.32 5.11 -3.47
N VAL A 126 1.33 5.65 -4.15
CA VAL A 126 1.18 6.78 -5.07
C VAL A 126 1.62 6.34 -6.46
N HIS A 127 0.69 6.40 -7.40
CA HIS A 127 0.97 6.21 -8.82
C HIS A 127 1.18 7.55 -9.50
N VAL A 128 2.26 7.70 -10.27
CA VAL A 128 2.47 8.85 -11.16
C VAL A 128 2.51 8.37 -12.60
N GLU A 129 1.66 8.96 -13.44
CA GLU A 129 1.57 8.62 -14.86
C GLU A 129 2.86 9.03 -15.60
N VAL A 130 3.45 8.05 -16.29
CA VAL A 130 4.61 8.19 -17.16
C VAL A 130 4.28 7.43 -18.45
N PRO A 131 3.60 8.10 -19.40
CA PRO A 131 3.06 7.44 -20.59
C PRO A 131 4.15 6.80 -21.45
N ASP A 132 5.25 7.53 -21.66
CA ASP A 132 6.41 7.04 -22.39
C ASP A 132 7.13 5.96 -21.57
N GLU A 133 7.22 4.76 -22.13
CA GLU A 133 7.89 3.64 -21.49
C GLU A 133 9.39 3.88 -21.27
N ALA A 134 10.04 4.62 -22.18
CA ALA A 134 11.45 4.94 -22.07
C ALA A 134 11.76 5.81 -20.85
N GLU A 135 10.79 6.62 -20.39
CA GLU A 135 10.93 7.53 -19.25
C GLU A 135 10.63 6.86 -17.90
N ARG A 136 9.99 5.68 -17.87
CA ARG A 136 9.60 5.01 -16.62
C ARG A 136 10.80 4.62 -15.76
N VAL A 137 11.85 4.08 -16.36
CA VAL A 137 13.08 3.70 -15.65
C VAL A 137 13.86 4.93 -15.16
N PRO A 138 14.10 5.99 -15.96
CA PRO A 138 14.64 7.25 -15.46
C PRO A 138 13.88 7.82 -14.26
N VAL A 139 12.54 7.83 -14.31
CA VAL A 139 11.70 8.29 -13.19
C VAL A 139 11.86 7.40 -11.96
N LEU A 140 11.80 6.07 -12.12
CA LEU A 140 12.03 5.12 -11.04
C LEU A 140 13.41 5.32 -10.38
N ASN A 141 14.47 5.44 -11.19
CA ASN A 141 15.84 5.66 -10.73
C ASN A 141 16.01 7.00 -10.02
N ARG A 142 15.22 8.02 -10.38
CA ARG A 142 15.21 9.28 -9.65
C ARG A 142 14.54 9.10 -8.29
N ILE A 143 13.32 8.54 -8.26
CA ILE A 143 12.54 8.35 -7.03
C ILE A 143 13.27 7.47 -6.02
N ARG A 144 13.98 6.41 -6.46
CA ARG A 144 14.69 5.50 -5.55
C ARG A 144 15.66 6.23 -4.60
N GLY A 145 16.27 7.32 -5.05
CA GLY A 145 17.20 8.13 -4.26
C GLY A 145 16.53 8.92 -3.13
N TRP A 146 15.22 9.15 -3.23
CA TRP A 146 14.42 9.92 -2.27
C TRP A 146 13.68 9.05 -1.26
N LEU A 147 13.66 7.72 -1.43
CA LEU A 147 12.93 6.80 -0.55
C LEU A 147 13.22 7.00 0.95
N PRO A 148 14.47 7.24 1.41
CA PRO A 148 14.72 7.47 2.83
C PRO A 148 14.00 8.72 3.37
N LEU A 149 14.00 9.82 2.61
CA LEU A 149 13.32 11.06 3.02
C LEU A 149 11.80 10.88 2.97
N LEU A 150 11.29 10.24 1.92
CA LEU A 150 9.86 9.95 1.79
C LEU A 150 9.36 9.09 2.95
N LEU A 151 10.11 8.07 3.37
CA LEU A 151 9.79 7.29 4.56
C LEU A 151 9.77 8.16 5.82
N ALA A 152 10.85 8.93 6.04
CA ALA A 152 11.00 9.74 7.26
C ALA A 152 9.87 10.76 7.45
N LEU A 153 9.29 11.28 6.35
CA LEU A 153 8.18 12.23 6.40
C LEU A 153 6.80 11.57 6.62
N SER A 154 6.71 10.24 6.58
CA SER A 154 5.43 9.51 6.51
C SER A 154 5.27 8.44 7.58
N GLY A 155 6.18 8.37 8.56
CA GLY A 155 6.09 7.40 9.65
C GLY A 155 4.77 7.56 10.41
N ASN A 156 4.00 6.48 10.47
CA ASN A 156 2.71 6.43 11.17
C ASN A 156 2.46 5.01 11.71
N SER A 157 3.52 4.39 12.23
CA SER A 157 3.44 3.07 12.85
C SER A 157 4.44 2.92 14.00
N PRO A 158 4.33 3.70 15.09
CA PRO A 158 5.35 3.67 16.13
C PRO A 158 5.26 2.48 17.10
N PHE A 159 4.17 1.71 17.06
CA PHE A 159 3.91 0.66 18.02
C PHE A 159 4.05 -0.75 17.43
N ALA A 160 4.48 -1.68 18.29
CA ALA A 160 4.53 -3.11 18.03
C ALA A 160 4.05 -3.85 19.29
N ASP A 161 3.03 -4.71 19.15
CA ASP A 161 2.52 -5.56 20.22
C ASP A 161 2.14 -4.79 21.52
N GLY A 162 1.56 -3.59 21.36
CA GLY A 162 1.13 -2.73 22.46
C GLY A 162 2.26 -1.94 23.13
N LEU A 163 3.48 -1.99 22.58
CA LEU A 163 4.67 -1.30 23.08
C LEU A 163 5.20 -0.30 22.06
N ASP A 164 5.82 0.77 22.55
CA ASP A 164 6.63 1.65 21.71
C ASP A 164 7.78 0.83 21.10
N SER A 165 7.84 0.78 19.77
CA SER A 165 8.83 0.02 19.03
C SER A 165 10.21 0.71 18.98
N GLY A 166 10.26 2.01 19.29
CA GLY A 166 11.43 2.87 19.10
C GLY A 166 11.66 3.31 17.64
N TYR A 167 10.73 3.04 16.73
CA TYR A 167 10.76 3.48 15.33
C TYR A 167 9.54 4.36 15.02
N ASP A 168 9.68 5.35 14.14
CA ASP A 168 8.53 6.11 13.63
C ASP A 168 7.68 5.28 12.64
N SER A 169 8.34 4.34 11.93
CA SER A 169 7.70 3.39 11.01
C SER A 169 8.14 1.96 11.29
N TRP A 170 7.40 1.28 12.16
CA TRP A 170 7.53 -0.15 12.39
C TRP A 170 7.18 -0.96 11.15
N ARG A 171 6.21 -0.48 10.34
CA ARG A 171 5.89 -1.07 9.04
C ARG A 171 7.12 -1.21 8.15
N SER A 172 8.01 -0.21 8.11
CA SER A 172 9.23 -0.28 7.30
C SER A 172 10.19 -1.39 7.74
N ILE A 173 10.16 -1.78 9.02
CA ILE A 173 10.93 -2.91 9.55
C ILE A 173 10.28 -4.23 9.16
N LEU A 174 8.95 -4.32 9.22
CA LEU A 174 8.20 -5.53 8.86
C LEU A 174 8.30 -5.84 7.36
N ILE A 175 8.13 -4.84 6.48
CA ILE A 175 8.18 -5.02 5.02
C ILE A 175 9.55 -5.49 4.53
N ARG A 176 10.65 -5.13 5.21
CA ARG A 176 12.01 -5.58 4.84
C ARG A 176 12.21 -7.09 4.98
N ARG A 177 11.28 -7.80 5.63
CA ARG A 177 11.30 -9.26 5.74
C ARG A 177 10.80 -9.94 4.47
N LEU A 178 10.10 -9.21 3.59
CA LEU A 178 9.61 -9.74 2.32
C LEU A 178 10.76 -9.93 1.32
N PRO A 179 10.70 -10.97 0.46
CA PRO A 179 11.62 -11.11 -0.66
C PRO A 179 11.54 -9.91 -1.60
N SER A 180 12.67 -9.53 -2.22
CA SER A 180 12.70 -8.40 -3.17
C SER A 180 12.11 -7.10 -2.61
N SER A 181 12.31 -6.84 -1.32
CA SER A 181 11.75 -5.65 -0.65
C SER A 181 12.71 -4.46 -0.63
N TRP A 182 12.17 -3.33 -0.17
CA TRP A 182 12.87 -2.06 0.00
C TRP A 182 13.27 -1.40 -1.32
N CYS A 183 14.47 -0.83 -1.41
CA CYS A 183 14.90 -0.03 -2.54
C CYS A 183 15.26 -0.93 -3.74
N PRO A 184 14.67 -0.73 -4.93
CA PRO A 184 15.04 -1.49 -6.12
C PRO A 184 16.50 -1.20 -6.54
N PRO A 185 17.15 -2.08 -7.32
CA PRO A 185 18.41 -1.75 -8.01
C PRO A 185 18.30 -0.50 -8.89
N HIS A 186 19.44 -0.01 -9.35
CA HIS A 186 19.46 0.95 -10.44
C HIS A 186 19.39 0.20 -11.77
N PHE A 187 18.54 0.65 -12.69
CA PHE A 187 18.36 0.00 -14.00
C PHE A 187 18.84 0.88 -15.14
N ARG A 188 19.36 0.29 -16.21
CA ARG A 188 19.83 1.02 -17.40
C ARG A 188 18.70 1.40 -18.36
N GLY A 189 17.59 0.67 -18.32
CA GLY A 189 16.45 0.85 -19.22
C GLY A 189 15.38 -0.21 -18.97
N ILE A 190 14.28 -0.16 -19.72
CA ILE A 190 13.12 -1.03 -19.47
C ILE A 190 13.44 -2.53 -19.65
N ASP A 191 14.31 -2.87 -20.61
CA ASP A 191 14.70 -4.27 -20.85
C ASP A 191 15.53 -4.83 -19.68
N ASP A 192 16.40 -3.99 -19.09
CA ASP A 192 17.20 -4.34 -17.91
C ASP A 192 16.31 -4.55 -16.68
N TYR A 193 15.28 -3.71 -16.53
CA TYR A 193 14.25 -3.85 -15.49
C TYR A 193 13.47 -5.15 -15.63
N ARG A 194 12.93 -5.44 -16.82
CA ARG A 194 12.16 -6.66 -17.12
C ARG A 194 13.00 -7.92 -16.91
N ALA A 195 14.23 -7.95 -17.45
CA ALA A 195 15.14 -9.07 -17.28
C ALA A 195 15.46 -9.36 -15.80
N HIS A 196 15.55 -8.32 -14.96
CA HIS A 196 15.78 -8.51 -13.53
C HIS A 196 14.55 -9.11 -12.81
N ILE A 197 13.35 -8.68 -13.18
CA ILE A 197 12.11 -9.28 -12.64
C ILE A 197 11.98 -10.75 -13.08
N ASP A 198 12.24 -11.04 -14.36
CA ASP A 198 12.22 -12.41 -14.87
C ASP A 198 13.21 -13.31 -14.13
N GLN A 199 14.39 -12.79 -13.75
CA GLN A 199 15.34 -13.50 -12.91
C GLN A 199 14.79 -13.76 -11.50
N LEU A 200 14.15 -12.79 -10.86
CA LEU A 200 13.53 -12.97 -9.55
C LEU A 200 12.44 -14.05 -9.57
N VAL A 201 11.62 -14.08 -10.63
CA VAL A 201 10.60 -15.12 -10.83
C VAL A 201 11.26 -16.49 -11.09
N THR A 202 12.24 -16.55 -11.98
CA THR A 202 12.94 -17.80 -12.33
C THR A 202 13.64 -18.43 -11.14
N LEU A 203 14.17 -17.60 -10.23
CA LEU A 203 14.82 -18.05 -8.99
C LEU A 203 13.81 -18.42 -7.89
N GLY A 204 12.51 -18.21 -8.10
CA GLY A 204 11.46 -18.43 -7.10
C GLY A 204 11.52 -17.43 -5.94
N ALA A 205 12.20 -16.29 -6.10
CA ALA A 205 12.22 -15.23 -5.09
C ALA A 205 10.86 -14.54 -4.96
N ILE A 206 10.11 -14.48 -6.07
CA ILE A 206 8.71 -14.06 -6.15
C ILE A 206 7.95 -15.01 -7.09
N GLY A 207 6.65 -15.19 -6.89
CA GLY A 207 5.83 -16.06 -7.74
C GLY A 207 5.53 -15.46 -9.12
N GLU A 208 5.31 -14.15 -9.18
CA GLU A 208 5.00 -13.41 -10.40
C GLU A 208 5.45 -11.93 -10.30
N PRO A 209 5.55 -11.19 -11.42
CA PRO A 209 5.93 -9.77 -11.41
C PRO A 209 5.08 -8.89 -10.49
N ALA A 210 3.79 -9.19 -10.34
CA ALA A 210 2.88 -8.43 -9.48
C ALA A 210 3.23 -8.54 -7.97
N SER A 211 3.90 -9.63 -7.56
CA SER A 211 4.33 -9.87 -6.17
C SER A 211 5.59 -9.10 -5.75
N LEU A 212 6.12 -8.25 -6.63
CA LEU A 212 7.32 -7.47 -6.38
C LEU A 212 7.11 -6.47 -5.23
N SER A 213 7.93 -6.61 -4.18
CA SER A 213 7.79 -5.87 -2.92
C SER A 213 8.70 -4.63 -2.81
N TRP A 214 9.23 -4.14 -3.94
CA TRP A 214 10.03 -2.92 -3.95
C TRP A 214 9.19 -1.69 -3.56
N ALA A 215 9.81 -0.78 -2.82
CA ALA A 215 9.23 0.47 -2.34
C ALA A 215 8.96 1.48 -3.47
N VAL A 216 9.51 1.26 -4.66
CA VAL A 216 9.10 1.90 -5.91
C VAL A 216 9.24 0.91 -7.06
N ARG A 217 8.25 0.83 -7.94
CA ARG A 217 8.22 -0.07 -9.09
C ARG A 217 7.51 0.54 -10.29
N ILE A 218 7.72 -0.04 -11.47
CA ILE A 218 6.87 0.23 -12.63
C ILE A 218 5.62 -0.64 -12.48
N SER A 219 4.44 -0.04 -12.66
CA SER A 219 3.18 -0.78 -12.58
C SER A 219 3.00 -1.67 -13.81
N GLU A 220 2.63 -2.93 -13.59
CA GLU A 220 2.31 -3.89 -14.65
C GLU A 220 0.96 -3.59 -15.33
N ARG A 221 0.06 -2.90 -14.60
CA ARG A 221 -1.33 -2.67 -15.04
C ARG A 221 -1.53 -1.29 -15.66
N PHE A 222 -0.74 -0.30 -15.21
CA PHE A 222 -0.93 1.09 -15.57
C PHE A 222 0.37 1.70 -16.08
N PRO A 223 0.34 2.68 -17.00
CA PRO A 223 1.53 3.39 -17.47
C PRO A 223 2.04 4.36 -16.39
N THR A 224 2.42 3.84 -15.24
CA THR A 224 2.75 4.59 -14.03
C THR A 224 4.01 4.04 -13.36
N VAL A 225 4.69 4.91 -12.65
CA VAL A 225 5.64 4.53 -11.59
C VAL A 225 4.92 4.63 -10.26
N GLU A 226 4.96 3.55 -9.51
CA GLU A 226 4.23 3.35 -8.25
C GLU A 226 5.20 3.42 -7.08
N VAL A 227 4.92 4.28 -6.10
CA VAL A 227 5.71 4.47 -4.89
C VAL A 227 4.93 3.94 -3.70
N ARG A 228 5.52 2.99 -2.96
CA ARG A 228 4.88 2.20 -1.90
C ARG A 228 5.59 2.30 -0.54
N VAL A 229 6.50 3.27 -0.41
CA VAL A 229 7.36 3.42 0.77
C VAL A 229 6.60 3.90 2.00
N PHE A 230 5.54 4.68 1.79
CA PHE A 230 4.80 5.38 2.84
C PHE A 230 4.01 4.41 3.71
N ASP A 231 3.96 4.68 5.01
CA ASP A 231 2.91 4.10 5.85
C ASP A 231 1.55 4.65 5.43
N ALA A 232 0.47 3.94 5.73
CA ALA A 232 -0.87 4.51 5.68
C ALA A 232 -0.95 5.76 6.56
N GLN A 233 -1.70 6.79 6.14
CA GLN A 233 -1.68 8.12 6.77
C GLN A 233 -2.99 8.45 7.50
N LEU A 234 -2.91 9.08 8.67
CA LEU A 234 -4.10 9.42 9.47
C LEU A 234 -5.03 10.41 8.76
N ASP A 235 -4.50 11.44 8.10
CA ASP A 235 -5.28 12.46 7.39
C ASP A 235 -5.10 12.34 5.86
N PRO A 236 -6.17 12.48 5.06
CA PRO A 236 -6.04 12.51 3.60
C PRO A 236 -5.13 13.64 3.09
N GLU A 237 -4.95 14.74 3.83
CA GLU A 237 -4.02 15.81 3.45
C GLU A 237 -2.56 15.35 3.46
N ASP A 238 -2.18 14.45 4.38
CA ASP A 238 -0.84 13.87 4.43
C ASP A 238 -0.62 12.92 3.24
N SER A 239 -1.64 12.15 2.85
CA SER A 239 -1.62 11.35 1.62
C SER A 239 -1.44 12.24 0.37
N LEU A 240 -2.05 13.42 0.35
CA LEU A 240 -1.87 14.38 -0.74
C LEU A 240 -0.48 15.02 -0.75
N LEU A 241 0.10 15.27 0.43
CA LEU A 241 1.48 15.74 0.53
C LEU A 241 2.45 14.71 -0.06
N ALA A 242 2.31 13.43 0.33
CA ALA A 242 3.09 12.34 -0.26
C ALA A 242 2.92 12.29 -1.79
N ALA A 243 1.68 12.36 -2.28
CA ALA A 243 1.41 12.37 -3.72
C ALA A 243 2.04 13.59 -4.43
N ALA A 244 1.99 14.77 -3.83
CA ALA A 244 2.60 15.98 -4.37
C ALA A 244 4.13 15.87 -4.45
N LEU A 245 4.78 15.35 -3.39
CA LEU A 245 6.22 15.14 -3.34
C LEU A 245 6.68 14.14 -4.41
N VAL A 246 6.00 13.00 -4.53
CA VAL A 246 6.35 12.00 -5.56
C VAL A 246 6.21 12.57 -6.95
N ARG A 247 5.14 13.33 -7.23
CA ARG A 247 4.95 13.98 -8.54
C ARG A 247 6.02 15.04 -8.83
N ALA A 248 6.42 15.81 -7.82
CA ALA A 248 7.49 16.78 -7.94
C ALA A 248 8.83 16.11 -8.25
N ILE A 249 9.16 15.00 -7.57
CA ILE A 249 10.36 14.21 -7.84
C ILE A 249 10.28 13.59 -9.24
N ALA A 250 9.14 13.00 -9.63
CA ALA A 250 8.99 12.32 -10.91
C ALA A 250 9.16 13.24 -12.13
N HIS A 251 8.82 14.53 -12.01
CA HIS A 251 8.85 15.48 -13.12
C HIS A 251 9.82 16.67 -12.93
N GLY A 252 10.59 16.68 -11.85
CA GLY A 252 11.65 17.65 -11.59
C GLY A 252 13.03 17.17 -12.00
#